data_AF-A0A2V8Q1Q5-F1
#
_entry.id   AF-A0A2V8Q1Q5-F1
#
_cell.length_a   1.000
_cell.length_b   1.000
_cell.length_c   1.000
_cell.angle_alpha   90.00
_cell.angle_beta   90.00
_cell.angle_gamma   90.00
#
_symmetry.space_group_name_H-M   'P 1'
#
loop_
_entity.id
_entity.type
_entity.pdbx_description
1 polymer ?
#
loop_
_entity_poly.entity_id
_entity_poly.type
_entity_poly.pdbx_seq_one_letter_code
_entity_poly.pdbx_strand_id
1 'polypeptide(L)'
;MPKILFAIAFALTIVTATTAQTTNFTPVEGASLKAKIDNAVVKGKAGAPGGRFWVGYQFEVRPGVAIDFEIVGADGVVSWSNDGWSIMSDSRYETRELGLFLLFETQREAFTRAEVYNLRREHQFSSYPVYWAGHATNEESLSYLKSIIDSAAPEVNRLSDRAAFAIALHDDAKVEPLLTELIKRPVAESIRNRAIYWLGYTPESQSKNALLADIVRSTQESIDARQQAMAALGMSRAATTLPLLETLYETMTTRELKRPALGGIARSDNRDGAATYLIRVAENERDIELRKSAIAGLGRIAGDKSLGALTSTLDSSPELELQKQAVRAIGRRPKDEAIPILIRTARNHPSVEVRKIAVQMLGQTGDERAISFFRELLAK
;
A
#
# COMPACT_ATOMS: atom_id res chain seq x y z
N MET A 1 -39.23 51.06 15.07
CA MET A 1 -39.53 49.87 14.25
C MET A 1 -38.36 48.89 14.39
N PRO A 2 -38.58 47.66 14.88
CA PRO A 2 -37.54 46.77 15.36
C PRO A 2 -36.95 45.86 14.26
N LYS A 3 -35.71 45.43 14.48
CA LYS A 3 -34.93 44.52 13.64
C LYS A 3 -35.41 43.08 13.80
N ILE A 4 -35.67 42.37 12.71
CA ILE A 4 -35.96 40.93 12.70
C ILE A 4 -34.69 40.18 12.28
N LEU A 5 -34.15 39.38 13.19
CA LEU A 5 -33.06 38.43 12.97
C LEU A 5 -33.66 37.18 12.30
N PHE A 6 -33.18 36.78 11.13
CA PHE A 6 -33.46 35.46 10.56
C PHE A 6 -32.39 34.48 11.05
N ALA A 7 -32.77 33.58 11.95
CA ALA A 7 -31.99 32.41 12.30
C ALA A 7 -32.24 31.31 11.25
N ILE A 8 -31.22 30.96 10.48
CA ILE A 8 -31.26 29.79 9.58
C ILE A 8 -30.84 28.58 10.40
N ALA A 9 -31.79 27.73 10.75
CA ALA A 9 -31.53 26.43 11.35
C ALA A 9 -30.99 25.47 10.27
N PHE A 10 -29.71 25.11 10.35
CA PHE A 10 -29.16 23.99 9.60
C PHE A 10 -29.63 22.68 10.25
N ALA A 11 -30.61 22.01 9.63
CA ALA A 11 -30.91 20.62 9.96
C ALA A 11 -29.86 19.73 9.29
N LEU A 12 -28.84 19.33 10.06
CA LEU A 12 -27.87 18.34 9.62
C LEU A 12 -28.54 16.96 9.64
N THR A 13 -29.08 16.53 8.49
CA THR A 13 -29.55 15.17 8.30
C THR A 13 -28.35 14.31 7.95
N ILE A 14 -27.82 13.57 8.95
CA ILE A 14 -26.88 12.48 8.70
C ILE A 14 -27.70 11.33 8.10
N VAL A 15 -27.74 11.27 6.77
CA VAL A 15 -28.24 10.09 6.06
C VAL A 15 -27.10 9.07 6.07
N THR A 16 -27.16 8.10 6.98
CA THR A 16 -26.33 6.90 6.87
C THR A 16 -26.88 6.09 5.69
N ALA A 17 -26.13 6.07 4.58
CA ALA A 17 -26.46 5.21 3.46
C ALA A 17 -26.26 3.75 3.89
N THR A 18 -27.35 3.03 4.17
CA THR A 18 -27.33 1.58 4.34
C THR A 18 -27.04 0.94 2.99
N THR A 19 -25.97 0.15 2.87
CA THR A 19 -25.72 -0.61 1.63
C THR A 19 -26.71 -1.78 1.53
N ALA A 20 -27.07 -2.17 0.29
CA ALA A 20 -27.98 -3.30 0.03
C ALA A 20 -27.49 -4.65 0.60
N GLN A 21 -26.20 -4.77 0.94
CA GLN A 21 -25.67 -5.96 1.59
C GLN A 21 -26.00 -5.98 3.09
N THR A 22 -25.85 -4.83 3.77
CA THR A 22 -26.08 -4.74 5.22
C THR A 22 -27.53 -4.97 5.63
N THR A 23 -28.48 -4.82 4.69
CA THR A 23 -29.89 -5.15 4.93
C THR A 23 -30.15 -6.65 5.15
N ASN A 24 -29.23 -7.51 4.71
CA ASN A 24 -29.31 -8.96 4.93
C ASN A 24 -28.67 -9.39 6.26
N PHE A 25 -28.09 -8.47 7.02
CA PHE A 25 -27.47 -8.78 8.30
C PHE A 25 -28.48 -8.64 9.44
N THR A 26 -28.31 -9.46 10.49
CA THR A 26 -29.16 -9.40 11.68
C THR A 26 -28.67 -8.30 12.62
N PRO A 27 -29.43 -7.21 12.84
CA PRO A 27 -28.98 -6.11 13.71
C PRO A 27 -28.88 -6.54 15.18
N VAL A 28 -27.89 -5.98 15.87
CA VAL A 28 -27.63 -6.23 17.29
C VAL A 28 -27.46 -4.91 18.03
N GLU A 29 -28.35 -4.70 19.00
CA GLU A 29 -28.38 -3.52 19.86
C GLU A 29 -27.45 -3.68 21.08
N GLY A 30 -27.00 -2.53 21.60
CA GLY A 30 -26.12 -2.44 22.76
C GLY A 30 -25.63 -1.02 23.01
N ALA A 31 -25.26 -0.71 24.25
CA ALA A 31 -24.86 0.63 24.68
C ALA A 31 -23.46 1.08 24.21
N SER A 32 -22.63 0.15 23.73
CA SER A 32 -21.30 0.40 23.18
C SER A 32 -20.96 -0.65 22.13
N LEU A 33 -19.95 -0.41 21.29
CA LEU A 33 -19.46 -1.42 20.34
C LEU A 33 -19.18 -2.77 21.02
N LYS A 34 -18.49 -2.76 22.16
CA LYS A 34 -18.18 -3.99 22.90
C LYS A 34 -19.47 -4.72 23.32
N ALA A 35 -20.45 -4.01 23.87
CA ALA A 35 -21.72 -4.61 24.27
C ALA A 35 -22.48 -5.20 23.07
N LYS A 36 -22.46 -4.52 21.92
CA LYS A 36 -23.07 -5.04 20.69
C LYS A 36 -22.37 -6.31 20.19
N ILE A 37 -21.04 -6.36 20.22
CA ILE A 37 -20.26 -7.55 19.86
C ILE A 37 -20.57 -8.70 20.84
N ASP A 38 -20.57 -8.45 22.14
CA ASP A 38 -20.88 -9.46 23.15
C ASP A 38 -22.31 -10.03 22.96
N ASN A 39 -23.29 -9.16 22.74
CA ASN A 39 -24.68 -9.54 22.44
C ASN A 39 -24.78 -10.34 21.13
N ALA A 40 -24.00 -9.97 20.11
CA ALA A 40 -23.96 -10.66 18.83
C ALA A 40 -23.38 -12.07 18.97
N VAL A 41 -22.34 -12.23 19.80
CA VAL A 41 -21.76 -13.54 20.13
C VAL A 41 -22.76 -14.41 20.87
N VAL A 42 -23.51 -13.87 21.85
CA VAL A 42 -24.57 -14.62 22.55
C VAL A 42 -25.64 -15.11 21.56
N LYS A 43 -26.15 -14.22 20.69
CA LYS A 43 -27.15 -14.59 19.67
C LYS A 43 -26.61 -15.64 18.70
N GLY A 44 -25.38 -15.47 18.20
CA GLY A 44 -24.73 -16.42 17.31
C GLY A 44 -24.54 -17.79 17.94
N LYS A 45 -24.11 -17.85 19.21
CA LYS A 45 -23.96 -19.11 19.95
C LYS A 45 -25.29 -19.84 20.14
N ALA A 46 -26.38 -19.11 20.34
CA ALA A 46 -27.71 -19.70 20.51
C ALA A 46 -28.37 -20.16 19.20
N GLY A 47 -28.08 -19.51 18.07
CA GLY A 47 -28.92 -19.63 16.86
C GLY A 47 -28.20 -19.87 15.53
N ALA A 48 -26.86 -19.95 15.48
CA ALA A 48 -26.14 -20.09 14.22
C ALA A 48 -26.21 -21.52 13.64
N PRO A 49 -26.85 -21.73 12.47
CA PRO A 49 -26.84 -23.02 11.79
C PRO A 49 -25.41 -23.41 11.39
N GLY A 50 -25.04 -24.68 11.60
CA GLY A 50 -23.69 -25.16 11.27
C GLY A 50 -22.57 -24.70 12.21
N GLY A 51 -22.92 -24.07 13.35
CA GLY A 51 -21.96 -23.80 14.42
C GLY A 51 -20.98 -22.66 14.13
N ARG A 52 -21.21 -21.84 13.10
CA ARG A 52 -20.36 -20.70 12.73
C ARG A 52 -21.19 -19.48 12.37
N PHE A 53 -20.68 -18.30 12.73
CA PHE A 53 -21.34 -17.03 12.44
C PHE A 53 -20.35 -15.88 12.40
N TRP A 54 -20.69 -14.84 11.67
CA TRP A 54 -19.92 -13.60 11.64
C TRP A 54 -20.51 -12.57 12.60
N VAL A 55 -19.64 -11.79 13.23
CA VAL A 55 -19.98 -10.52 13.86
C VAL A 55 -19.28 -9.41 13.11
N GLY A 56 -20.04 -8.42 12.63
CA GLY A 56 -19.50 -7.33 11.82
C GLY A 56 -19.88 -5.95 12.36
N TYR A 57 -19.03 -4.96 12.10
CA TYR A 57 -19.35 -3.55 12.29
C TYR A 57 -18.63 -2.68 11.26
N GLN A 58 -19.18 -1.49 11.01
CA GLN A 58 -18.58 -0.46 10.16
C GLN A 58 -17.86 0.60 11.01
N PHE A 59 -16.80 1.18 10.48
CA PHE A 59 -16.05 2.29 11.08
C PHE A 59 -15.73 3.35 10.02
N GLU A 60 -15.26 4.53 10.43
CA GLU A 60 -14.90 5.60 9.50
C GLU A 60 -13.50 5.37 8.93
N VAL A 61 -13.43 5.05 7.64
CA VAL A 61 -12.20 4.77 6.90
C VAL A 61 -11.54 6.08 6.49
N ARG A 62 -10.21 6.21 6.45
CA ARG A 62 -9.53 7.44 5.98
C ARG A 62 -9.52 7.58 4.45
N PRO A 63 -9.32 8.79 3.91
CA PRO A 63 -9.21 8.99 2.46
C PRO A 63 -8.04 8.23 1.84
N GLY A 64 -8.17 7.84 0.58
CA GLY A 64 -7.11 7.20 -0.21
C GLY A 64 -6.84 5.73 0.14
N VAL A 65 -7.71 5.11 0.93
CA VAL A 65 -7.71 3.65 1.15
C VAL A 65 -8.39 2.98 -0.03
N ALA A 66 -7.71 2.05 -0.69
CA ALA A 66 -8.31 1.13 -1.65
C ALA A 66 -7.96 -0.30 -1.25
N ILE A 67 -8.95 -1.04 -0.76
CA ILE A 67 -8.86 -2.48 -0.46
C ILE A 67 -10.14 -3.18 -0.89
N ASP A 68 -10.07 -4.48 -1.13
CA ASP A 68 -11.22 -5.32 -1.48
C ASP A 68 -12.07 -4.76 -2.63
N PHE A 69 -11.42 -4.40 -3.73
CA PHE A 69 -12.07 -3.87 -4.93
C PHE A 69 -11.83 -4.79 -6.14
N GLU A 70 -12.63 -4.56 -7.17
CA GLU A 70 -12.55 -5.27 -8.44
C GLU A 70 -11.52 -4.61 -9.35
N ILE A 71 -10.64 -5.44 -9.92
CA ILE A 71 -9.67 -5.05 -10.93
C ILE A 71 -10.04 -5.80 -12.21
N VAL A 72 -10.44 -5.03 -13.22
CA VAL A 72 -10.68 -5.55 -14.58
C VAL A 72 -9.38 -5.41 -15.37
N GLY A 73 -8.75 -6.53 -15.68
CA GLY A 73 -7.57 -6.59 -16.54
C GLY A 73 -7.87 -6.11 -17.96
N ALA A 74 -6.83 -5.71 -18.69
CA ALA A 74 -6.97 -5.32 -20.10
C ALA A 74 -7.41 -6.48 -21.02
N ASP A 75 -7.23 -7.71 -20.55
CA ASP A 75 -7.72 -8.96 -21.14
C ASP A 75 -9.18 -9.29 -20.74
N GLY A 76 -9.81 -8.42 -19.95
CA GLY A 76 -11.16 -8.62 -19.40
C GLY A 76 -11.21 -9.55 -18.18
N VAL A 77 -10.06 -10.05 -17.69
CA VAL A 77 -10.03 -10.91 -16.51
C VAL A 77 -10.31 -10.07 -15.28
N VAL A 78 -11.37 -10.45 -14.55
CA VAL A 78 -11.73 -9.84 -13.28
C VAL A 78 -10.96 -10.50 -12.15
N SER A 79 -10.28 -9.68 -11.35
CA SER A 79 -9.59 -10.11 -10.12
C SER A 79 -10.01 -9.22 -8.96
N TRP A 80 -9.84 -9.71 -7.73
CA TRP A 80 -10.22 -8.96 -6.53
C TRP A 80 -9.01 -8.76 -5.61
N SER A 81 -8.80 -7.53 -5.16
CA SER A 81 -7.67 -7.17 -4.31
C SER A 81 -8.04 -7.30 -2.83
N ASN A 82 -8.13 -8.51 -2.29
CA ASN A 82 -8.41 -8.71 -0.86
C ASN A 82 -7.42 -9.65 -0.19
N ASP A 83 -6.18 -9.19 -0.08
CA ASP A 83 -5.14 -9.89 0.68
C ASP A 83 -5.18 -9.52 2.18
N GLY A 84 -5.78 -8.38 2.53
CA GLY A 84 -5.72 -7.80 3.88
C GLY A 84 -4.29 -7.50 4.33
N TRP A 85 -3.39 -7.31 3.36
CA TRP A 85 -1.95 -7.13 3.55
C TRP A 85 -1.39 -5.93 2.76
N SER A 86 -2.18 -5.37 1.85
CA SER A 86 -1.82 -4.16 1.11
C SER A 86 -2.95 -3.14 1.13
N ILE A 87 -2.59 -1.85 1.05
CA ILE A 87 -3.51 -0.75 0.75
C ILE A 87 -3.05 -0.19 -0.58
N MET A 88 -3.89 -0.22 -1.60
CA MET A 88 -3.54 0.42 -2.87
C MET A 88 -3.75 1.94 -2.76
N SER A 89 -2.82 2.71 -3.31
CA SER A 89 -2.90 4.17 -3.39
C SER A 89 -3.32 4.57 -4.80
N ASP A 90 -4.59 4.36 -5.11
CA ASP A 90 -5.20 4.76 -6.38
C ASP A 90 -6.63 5.25 -6.11
N SER A 91 -6.87 6.54 -6.31
CA SER A 91 -8.15 7.18 -6.02
C SER A 91 -9.31 6.63 -6.86
N ARG A 92 -9.02 5.96 -7.98
CA ARG A 92 -10.04 5.32 -8.82
C ARG A 92 -10.70 4.13 -8.13
N TYR A 93 -10.02 3.53 -7.16
CA TYR A 93 -10.47 2.33 -6.45
C TYR A 93 -10.73 2.60 -4.97
N GLU A 94 -10.90 3.86 -4.57
CA GLU A 94 -11.08 4.23 -3.17
C GLU A 94 -12.30 3.53 -2.54
N THR A 95 -12.08 2.91 -1.38
CA THR A 95 -13.07 2.11 -0.65
C THR A 95 -13.32 2.73 0.72
N ARG A 96 -14.41 3.51 0.81
CA ARG A 96 -14.83 4.25 2.00
C ARG A 96 -15.79 3.49 2.92
N GLU A 97 -16.52 2.53 2.36
CA GLU A 97 -17.56 1.77 3.07
C GLU A 97 -17.01 0.39 3.43
N LEU A 98 -16.20 0.33 4.48
CA LEU A 98 -15.56 -0.91 4.94
C LEU A 98 -16.18 -1.39 6.26
N GLY A 99 -16.30 -2.71 6.41
CA GLY A 99 -16.66 -3.35 7.67
C GLY A 99 -15.57 -4.30 8.16
N LEU A 100 -15.33 -4.34 9.47
CA LEU A 100 -14.55 -5.40 10.10
C LEU A 100 -15.49 -6.55 10.46
N PHE A 101 -15.10 -7.76 10.06
CA PHE A 101 -15.87 -8.98 10.27
C PHE A 101 -15.04 -10.02 11.02
N LEU A 102 -15.62 -10.56 12.09
CA LEU A 102 -15.02 -11.54 12.98
C LEU A 102 -15.80 -12.86 12.87
N LEU A 103 -15.12 -13.95 12.53
CA LEU A 103 -15.74 -15.27 12.42
C LEU A 103 -15.65 -16.00 13.76
N PHE A 104 -16.79 -16.40 14.31
CA PHE A 104 -16.88 -17.20 15.52
C PHE A 104 -17.34 -18.63 15.23
N GLU A 105 -16.93 -19.55 16.10
CA GLU A 105 -17.47 -20.90 16.17
C GLU A 105 -18.21 -21.07 17.50
N THR A 106 -19.36 -21.74 17.50
CA THR A 106 -20.23 -21.84 18.69
C THR A 106 -19.55 -22.53 19.88
N GLN A 107 -18.61 -23.43 19.59
CA GLN A 107 -17.84 -24.20 20.59
C GLN A 107 -16.61 -23.46 21.13
N ARG A 108 -16.28 -22.29 20.58
CA ARG A 108 -15.09 -21.52 20.98
C ARG A 108 -15.48 -20.23 21.69
N GLU A 109 -14.58 -19.74 22.53
CA GLU A 109 -14.75 -18.44 23.18
C GLU A 109 -14.30 -17.28 22.30
N ALA A 110 -13.18 -17.45 21.60
CA ALA A 110 -12.62 -16.46 20.69
C ALA A 110 -13.05 -16.67 19.24
N PHE A 111 -13.05 -15.59 18.47
CA PHE A 111 -13.14 -15.64 17.00
C PHE A 111 -11.88 -16.28 16.41
N THR A 112 -12.03 -16.92 15.25
CA THR A 112 -10.97 -17.67 14.57
C THR A 112 -10.42 -16.94 13.34
N ARG A 113 -11.12 -15.90 12.87
CA ARG A 113 -10.73 -15.11 11.70
C ARG A 113 -11.22 -13.68 11.84
N ALA A 114 -10.43 -12.73 11.33
CA ALA A 114 -10.80 -11.32 11.21
C ALA A 114 -10.45 -10.85 9.79
N GLU A 115 -11.40 -10.18 9.12
CA GLU A 115 -11.23 -9.66 7.77
C GLU A 115 -11.92 -8.30 7.63
N VAL A 116 -11.41 -7.46 6.75
CA VAL A 116 -12.06 -6.20 6.37
C VAL A 116 -12.63 -6.37 4.96
N TYR A 117 -13.91 -6.08 4.80
CA TYR A 117 -14.60 -6.19 3.51
C TYR A 117 -15.23 -4.87 3.09
N ASN A 118 -15.29 -4.66 1.79
CA ASN A 118 -15.99 -3.54 1.16
C ASN A 118 -17.49 -3.83 1.12
N LEU A 119 -18.26 -3.06 1.88
CA LEU A 119 -19.72 -3.21 2.05
C LEU A 119 -20.52 -2.86 0.79
N ARG A 120 -19.87 -2.27 -0.23
CA ARG A 120 -20.49 -2.03 -1.55
C ARG A 120 -20.43 -3.26 -2.46
N ARG A 121 -19.65 -4.28 -2.09
CA ARG A 121 -19.53 -5.53 -2.85
C ARG A 121 -20.40 -6.61 -2.23
N GLU A 122 -20.89 -7.52 -3.06
CA GLU A 122 -21.57 -8.70 -2.57
C GLU A 122 -20.56 -9.74 -2.10
N HIS A 123 -20.56 -10.01 -0.80
CA HIS A 123 -19.83 -11.09 -0.15
C HIS A 123 -20.80 -12.14 0.38
N GLN A 124 -20.50 -13.41 0.12
CA GLN A 124 -21.32 -14.53 0.55
C GLN A 124 -21.11 -14.92 2.02
N PHE A 125 -20.05 -14.45 2.68
CA PHE A 125 -19.71 -14.80 4.07
C PHE A 125 -19.72 -16.31 4.37
N SER A 126 -19.35 -17.13 3.39
CA SER A 126 -19.46 -18.60 3.44
C SER A 126 -20.86 -19.11 3.79
N SER A 127 -21.90 -18.33 3.47
CA SER A 127 -23.31 -18.58 3.82
C SER A 127 -23.60 -18.66 5.33
N TYR A 128 -22.67 -18.21 6.18
CA TYR A 128 -22.91 -18.11 7.62
C TYR A 128 -23.68 -16.84 7.97
N PRO A 129 -24.56 -16.87 8.98
CA PRO A 129 -25.30 -15.68 9.40
C PRO A 129 -24.35 -14.59 9.87
N VAL A 130 -24.68 -13.34 9.56
CA VAL A 130 -23.94 -12.15 9.96
C VAL A 130 -24.77 -11.37 10.99
N TYR A 131 -24.21 -11.23 12.19
CA TYR A 131 -24.76 -10.38 13.24
C TYR A 131 -24.06 -9.01 13.20
N TRP A 132 -24.85 -7.95 13.05
CA TRP A 132 -24.36 -6.62 12.71
C TRP A 132 -24.48 -5.67 13.90
N ALA A 133 -23.33 -5.21 14.39
CA ALA A 133 -23.25 -4.20 15.45
C ALA A 133 -23.41 -2.75 14.94
N GLY A 134 -23.70 -2.59 13.64
CA GLY A 134 -23.95 -1.28 13.05
C GLY A 134 -22.69 -0.46 12.82
N HIS A 135 -22.87 0.85 12.82
CA HIS A 135 -21.78 1.81 12.72
C HIS A 135 -21.17 2.07 14.11
N ALA A 136 -19.85 1.96 14.20
CA ALA A 136 -19.07 2.26 15.39
C ALA A 136 -18.27 3.54 15.18
N THR A 137 -18.12 4.34 16.23
CA THR A 137 -17.20 5.48 16.18
C THR A 137 -15.74 4.97 16.07
N ASN A 138 -14.86 5.79 15.51
CA ASN A 138 -13.43 5.44 15.45
C ASN A 138 -12.83 5.24 16.84
N GLU A 139 -13.27 5.97 17.85
CA GLU A 139 -12.83 5.77 19.23
C GLU A 139 -13.20 4.38 19.79
N GLU A 140 -14.44 3.93 19.59
CA GLU A 140 -14.89 2.61 20.00
C GLU A 140 -14.15 1.50 19.26
N SER A 141 -14.04 1.63 17.94
CA SER A 141 -13.37 0.67 17.07
C SER A 141 -11.88 0.54 17.42
N LEU A 142 -11.15 1.66 17.50
CA LEU A 142 -9.73 1.66 17.86
C LEU A 142 -9.48 1.09 19.25
N SER A 143 -10.36 1.39 20.22
CA SER A 143 -10.28 0.83 21.57
C SER A 143 -10.51 -0.68 21.57
N TYR A 144 -11.47 -1.17 20.79
CA TYR A 144 -11.71 -2.60 20.61
C TYR A 144 -10.53 -3.31 19.92
N LEU A 145 -10.01 -2.75 18.82
CA LEU A 145 -8.85 -3.28 18.10
C LEU A 145 -7.60 -3.32 18.98
N LYS A 146 -7.37 -2.30 19.81
CA LYS A 146 -6.30 -2.29 20.80
C LYS A 146 -6.45 -3.45 21.79
N SER A 147 -7.66 -3.75 22.24
CA SER A 147 -7.92 -4.88 23.14
C SER A 147 -7.60 -6.24 22.52
N ILE A 148 -7.73 -6.40 21.20
CA ILE A 148 -7.34 -7.62 20.47
C ILE A 148 -5.81 -7.77 20.53
N ILE A 149 -5.07 -6.68 20.27
CA ILE A 149 -3.60 -6.68 20.26
C ILE A 149 -3.03 -6.92 21.67
N ASP A 150 -3.67 -6.33 22.68
CA ASP A 150 -3.26 -6.45 24.08
C ASP A 150 -3.70 -7.77 24.75
N SER A 151 -4.47 -8.61 24.04
CA SER A 151 -4.98 -9.86 24.60
C SER A 151 -3.86 -10.86 24.88
N ALA A 152 -3.86 -11.41 26.09
CA ALA A 152 -2.98 -12.52 26.49
C ALA A 152 -3.43 -13.87 25.90
N ALA A 153 -4.65 -13.97 25.38
CA ALA A 153 -5.20 -15.19 24.80
C ALA A 153 -4.52 -15.46 23.44
N PRO A 154 -3.76 -16.56 23.27
CA PRO A 154 -2.98 -16.80 22.05
C PRO A 154 -3.82 -16.82 20.77
N GLU A 155 -5.03 -17.36 20.82
CA GLU A 155 -5.97 -17.39 19.70
C GLU A 155 -6.44 -16.00 19.24
N VAL A 156 -6.61 -15.05 20.17
CA VAL A 156 -6.94 -13.66 19.85
C VAL A 156 -5.68 -12.92 19.38
N ASN A 157 -4.57 -13.12 20.08
CA ASN A 157 -3.30 -12.46 19.78
C ASN A 157 -2.75 -12.81 18.39
N ARG A 158 -2.99 -14.02 17.88
CA ARG A 158 -2.66 -14.42 16.49
C ARG A 158 -3.30 -13.52 15.43
N LEU A 159 -4.32 -12.73 15.79
CA LEU A 159 -5.05 -11.82 14.90
C LEU A 159 -4.62 -10.36 15.11
N SER A 160 -3.61 -10.09 15.93
CA SER A 160 -3.02 -8.75 16.13
C SER A 160 -2.59 -8.10 14.82
N ASP A 161 -2.11 -8.89 13.86
CA ASP A 161 -1.74 -8.41 12.53
C ASP A 161 -2.94 -7.84 11.75
N ARG A 162 -4.10 -8.50 11.84
CA ARG A 162 -5.35 -8.04 11.23
C ARG A 162 -5.93 -6.85 11.97
N ALA A 163 -5.78 -6.81 13.30
CA ALA A 163 -6.18 -5.65 14.09
C ALA A 163 -5.32 -4.41 13.77
N ALA A 164 -4.00 -4.58 13.65
CA ALA A 164 -3.09 -3.51 13.23
C ALA A 164 -3.40 -3.00 11.82
N PHE A 165 -3.76 -3.90 10.90
CA PHE A 165 -4.26 -3.52 9.58
C PHE A 165 -5.54 -2.69 9.68
N ALA A 166 -6.56 -3.16 10.42
CA ALA A 166 -7.80 -2.42 10.59
C ALA A 166 -7.57 -1.03 11.23
N ILE A 167 -6.71 -0.93 12.25
CA ILE A 167 -6.28 0.35 12.85
C ILE A 167 -5.75 1.29 11.77
N ALA A 168 -4.89 0.78 10.89
CA ALA A 168 -4.31 1.57 9.81
C ALA A 168 -5.34 2.11 8.80
N LEU A 169 -6.57 1.59 8.76
CA LEU A 169 -7.61 2.07 7.84
C LEU A 169 -8.43 3.24 8.40
N HIS A 170 -8.35 3.54 9.69
CA HIS A 170 -9.23 4.51 10.36
C HIS A 170 -8.91 5.97 9.98
N ASP A 171 -9.97 6.77 9.86
CA ASP A 171 -9.91 8.23 9.75
C ASP A 171 -9.81 8.88 11.14
N ASP A 172 -8.68 8.68 11.82
CA ASP A 172 -8.50 9.21 13.17
C ASP A 172 -7.03 9.57 13.44
N ALA A 173 -6.82 10.71 14.10
CA ALA A 173 -5.49 11.18 14.47
C ALA A 173 -4.79 10.24 15.48
N LYS A 174 -5.53 9.39 16.20
CA LYS A 174 -5.00 8.39 17.14
C LYS A 174 -4.29 7.22 16.44
N VAL A 175 -4.46 7.03 15.12
CA VAL A 175 -3.85 5.90 14.38
C VAL A 175 -2.32 5.93 14.46
N GLU A 176 -1.68 7.07 14.18
CA GLU A 176 -0.22 7.19 14.24
C GLU A 176 0.33 6.98 15.67
N PRO A 177 -0.23 7.62 16.73
CA PRO A 177 0.15 7.35 18.11
C PRO A 177 0.00 5.88 18.52
N LEU A 178 -1.08 5.21 18.13
CA LEU A 178 -1.30 3.79 18.44
C LEU A 178 -0.25 2.90 17.76
N LEU A 179 0.00 3.08 16.46
CA LEU A 179 1.04 2.33 15.76
C LEU A 179 2.44 2.62 16.34
N THR A 180 2.70 3.87 16.73
CA THR A 180 3.94 4.28 17.39
C THR A 180 4.10 3.61 18.77
N GLU A 181 3.04 3.53 19.56
CA GLU A 181 3.03 2.80 20.84
C GLU A 181 3.41 1.33 20.63
N LEU A 182 2.77 0.66 19.64
CA LEU A 182 3.04 -0.73 19.30
C LEU A 182 4.50 -0.97 18.88
N ILE A 183 5.13 0.00 18.22
CA ILE A 183 6.54 -0.09 17.82
C ILE A 183 7.49 0.02 19.03
N LYS A 184 7.13 0.82 20.04
CA LYS A 184 8.01 1.15 21.17
C LYS A 184 7.93 0.17 22.33
N ARG A 185 6.81 -0.53 22.49
CA ARG A 185 6.58 -1.46 23.61
C ARG A 185 7.10 -2.88 23.28
N PRO A 186 7.36 -3.72 24.30
CA PRO A 186 7.77 -5.10 24.07
C PRO A 186 6.58 -5.95 23.59
N VAL A 187 6.43 -6.06 22.27
CA VAL A 187 5.51 -6.98 21.58
C VAL A 187 6.30 -7.95 20.70
N ALA A 188 5.62 -8.99 20.20
CA ALA A 188 6.23 -9.91 19.24
C ALA A 188 6.78 -9.14 18.02
N GLU A 189 7.96 -9.54 17.54
CA GLU A 189 8.65 -8.85 16.44
C GLU A 189 7.80 -8.76 15.17
N SER A 190 6.99 -9.78 14.88
CA SER A 190 6.05 -9.77 13.75
C SER A 190 5.04 -8.62 13.85
N ILE A 191 4.44 -8.42 15.03
CA ILE A 191 3.46 -7.34 15.30
C ILE A 191 4.15 -5.98 15.22
N ARG A 192 5.36 -5.88 15.76
CA ARG A 192 6.17 -4.65 15.69
C ARG A 192 6.48 -4.28 14.24
N ASN A 193 6.98 -5.23 13.44
CA ASN A 193 7.29 -5.03 12.03
C ASN A 193 6.03 -4.68 11.22
N ARG A 194 4.88 -5.28 11.58
CA ARG A 194 3.57 -4.93 11.02
C ARG A 194 3.18 -3.49 11.32
N ALA A 195 3.39 -3.02 12.55
CA ALA A 195 3.12 -1.64 12.92
C ALA A 195 4.02 -0.65 12.18
N ILE A 196 5.32 -0.97 12.00
CA ILE A 196 6.25 -0.19 11.16
C ILE A 196 5.72 -0.10 9.72
N TYR A 197 5.32 -1.23 9.14
CA TYR A 197 4.77 -1.29 7.77
C TYR A 197 3.53 -0.40 7.63
N TRP A 198 2.56 -0.54 8.53
CA TRP A 198 1.32 0.23 8.47
C TRP A 198 1.51 1.72 8.78
N LEU A 199 2.49 2.07 9.60
CA LEU A 199 2.85 3.45 9.86
C LEU A 199 3.27 4.14 8.55
N GLY A 200 3.94 3.43 7.62
CA GLY A 200 4.27 3.93 6.29
C GLY A 200 3.06 4.38 5.45
N TYR A 201 1.89 3.77 5.65
CA TYR A 201 0.65 4.13 4.95
C TYR A 201 -0.13 5.27 5.62
N THR A 202 0.24 5.69 6.83
CA THR A 202 -0.40 6.83 7.50
C THR A 202 -0.02 8.14 6.82
N PRO A 203 -0.82 9.21 6.96
CA PRO A 203 -0.45 10.55 6.48
C PRO A 203 0.95 10.97 6.92
N GLU A 204 1.59 11.83 6.12
CA GLU A 204 2.96 12.28 6.37
C GLU A 204 3.07 13.08 7.67
N SER A 205 4.10 12.80 8.47
CA SER A 205 4.35 13.48 9.74
C SER A 205 5.84 13.51 10.09
N GLN A 206 6.29 14.60 10.72
CA GLN A 206 7.68 14.71 11.16
C GLN A 206 8.03 13.66 12.23
N SER A 207 7.10 13.41 13.16
CA SER A 207 7.29 12.45 14.25
C SER A 207 7.43 11.01 13.73
N LYS A 208 6.60 10.64 12.75
CA LYS A 208 6.72 9.38 12.02
C LYS A 208 8.09 9.25 11.35
N ASN A 209 8.51 10.26 10.59
CA ASN A 209 9.78 10.19 9.86
C ASN A 209 10.99 10.11 10.78
N ALA A 210 10.96 10.85 11.90
CA ALA A 210 12.00 10.76 12.92
C ALA A 210 12.09 9.35 13.50
N LEU A 211 10.95 8.77 13.92
CA LEU A 211 10.90 7.42 14.46
C LEU A 211 11.42 6.37 13.47
N LEU A 212 10.95 6.40 12.23
CA LEU A 212 11.39 5.44 11.22
C LEU A 212 12.89 5.61 10.91
N ALA A 213 13.40 6.84 10.85
CA ALA A 213 14.82 7.08 10.62
C ALA A 213 15.69 6.58 11.79
N ASP A 214 15.21 6.72 13.03
CA ASP A 214 15.90 6.19 14.22
C ASP A 214 15.98 4.66 14.18
N ILE A 215 14.88 3.99 13.80
CA ILE A 215 14.86 2.52 13.61
C ILE A 215 15.88 2.13 12.53
N VAL A 216 15.88 2.79 11.37
CA VAL A 216 16.83 2.51 10.28
C VAL A 216 18.29 2.62 10.74
N ARG A 217 18.62 3.63 11.56
CA ARG A 217 20.00 3.89 12.02
C ARG A 217 20.45 2.98 13.15
N SER A 218 19.53 2.50 13.98
CA SER A 218 19.86 1.71 15.16
C SER A 218 20.43 0.34 14.79
N THR A 219 21.64 0.03 15.27
CA THR A 219 22.27 -1.28 15.10
C THR A 219 21.72 -2.34 16.07
N GLN A 220 20.90 -1.93 17.04
CA GLN A 220 20.19 -2.84 17.95
C GLN A 220 18.91 -3.41 17.31
N GLU A 221 18.46 -2.80 16.22
CA GLU A 221 17.29 -3.25 15.46
C GLU A 221 17.65 -4.43 14.55
N SER A 222 16.71 -5.37 14.40
CA SER A 222 16.85 -6.43 13.43
C SER A 222 16.91 -5.88 12.00
N ILE A 223 17.59 -6.60 11.11
CA ILE A 223 17.69 -6.16 9.71
C ILE A 223 16.31 -6.00 9.06
N ASP A 224 15.36 -6.85 9.43
CA ASP A 224 13.98 -6.80 8.94
C ASP A 224 13.27 -5.52 9.41
N ALA A 225 13.35 -5.18 10.70
CA ALA A 225 12.77 -3.94 11.22
C ALA A 225 13.35 -2.70 10.53
N ARG A 226 14.67 -2.67 10.33
CA ARG A 226 15.37 -1.58 9.63
C ARG A 226 14.95 -1.47 8.17
N GLN A 227 14.82 -2.59 7.47
CA GLN A 227 14.35 -2.63 6.08
C GLN A 227 12.90 -2.14 5.97
N GLN A 228 12.02 -2.61 6.85
CA GLN A 228 10.62 -2.19 6.90
C GLN A 228 10.51 -0.69 7.18
N ALA A 229 11.31 -0.16 8.10
CA ALA A 229 11.32 1.26 8.41
C ALA A 229 11.81 2.12 7.23
N MET A 230 12.86 1.68 6.52
CA MET A 230 13.30 2.34 5.29
C MET A 230 12.24 2.29 4.19
N ALA A 231 11.58 1.14 4.04
CA ALA A 231 10.51 0.97 3.05
C ALA A 231 9.32 1.87 3.38
N ALA A 232 8.94 1.97 4.65
CA ALA A 232 7.88 2.86 5.13
C ALA A 232 8.21 4.34 4.87
N LEU A 233 9.44 4.79 5.16
CA LEU A 233 9.91 6.13 4.76
C LEU A 233 9.83 6.34 3.25
N GLY A 234 10.21 5.32 2.47
CA GLY A 234 10.17 5.35 1.01
C GLY A 234 8.77 5.32 0.39
N MET A 235 7.71 5.13 1.17
CA MET A 235 6.32 5.32 0.70
C MET A 235 5.98 6.80 0.57
N SER A 236 6.67 7.68 1.31
CA SER A 236 6.48 9.12 1.21
C SER A 236 6.83 9.64 -0.18
N ARG A 237 5.92 10.44 -0.74
CA ARG A 237 6.17 11.21 -1.97
C ARG A 237 6.63 12.63 -1.69
N ALA A 238 6.54 13.09 -0.44
CA ALA A 238 6.78 14.49 -0.12
C ALA A 238 8.20 14.91 -0.51
N ALA A 239 8.31 16.08 -1.17
CA ALA A 239 9.60 16.66 -1.56
C ALA A 239 10.52 16.88 -0.34
N THR A 240 9.94 17.15 0.83
CA THR A 240 10.65 17.34 2.11
C THR A 240 11.27 16.06 2.66
N THR A 241 10.81 14.87 2.26
CA THR A 241 11.36 13.58 2.69
C THR A 241 12.60 13.18 1.88
N LEU A 242 12.79 13.77 0.69
CA LEU A 242 13.89 13.43 -0.21
C LEU A 242 15.27 13.56 0.47
N PRO A 243 15.64 14.69 1.13
CA PRO A 243 16.95 14.81 1.78
C PRO A 243 17.20 13.78 2.89
N LEU A 244 16.14 13.34 3.58
CA LEU A 244 16.23 12.31 4.60
C LEU A 244 16.59 10.95 3.97
N LEU A 245 15.90 10.56 2.89
CA LEU A 245 16.18 9.32 2.17
C LEU A 245 17.59 9.31 1.57
N GLU A 246 18.05 10.44 1.01
CA GLU A 246 19.42 10.63 0.52
C GLU A 246 20.43 10.45 1.65
N THR A 247 20.24 11.11 2.78
CA THR A 247 21.11 11.00 3.96
C THR A 247 21.18 9.56 4.48
N LEU A 248 20.03 8.89 4.54
CA LEU A 248 19.96 7.49 4.95
C LEU A 248 20.70 6.59 3.95
N TYR A 249 20.53 6.79 2.64
CA TYR A 249 21.30 6.04 1.64
C TYR A 249 22.82 6.18 1.84
N GLU A 250 23.32 7.40 2.04
CA GLU A 250 24.76 7.66 2.19
C GLU A 250 25.34 7.06 3.49
N THR A 251 24.54 6.99 4.54
CA THR A 251 24.98 6.51 5.86
C THR A 251 24.81 5.00 6.06
N MET A 252 23.94 4.35 5.29
CA MET A 252 23.74 2.90 5.35
C MET A 252 24.85 2.16 4.60
N THR A 253 25.31 1.04 5.16
CA THR A 253 26.41 0.26 4.58
C THR A 253 25.96 -0.97 3.79
N THR A 254 24.75 -1.47 4.06
CA THR A 254 24.24 -2.70 3.44
C THR A 254 23.32 -2.41 2.25
N ARG A 255 23.43 -3.23 1.21
CA ARG A 255 22.60 -3.13 0.00
C ARG A 255 21.11 -3.21 0.34
N GLU A 256 20.78 -4.05 1.30
CA GLU A 256 19.44 -4.32 1.80
C GLU A 256 18.74 -3.05 2.30
N LEU A 257 19.47 -2.13 2.92
CA LEU A 257 18.94 -0.86 3.42
C LEU A 257 19.02 0.25 2.36
N LYS A 258 20.08 0.26 1.54
CA LYS A 258 20.25 1.22 0.45
C LYS A 258 19.18 1.08 -0.64
N ARG A 259 18.81 -0.14 -1.01
CA ARG A 259 17.89 -0.40 -2.13
C ARG A 259 16.47 0.18 -1.90
N PRO A 260 15.81 -0.03 -0.74
CA PRO A 260 14.53 0.62 -0.45
C PRO A 260 14.62 2.16 -0.44
N ALA A 261 15.73 2.74 0.02
CA ALA A 261 15.96 4.19 -0.03
C ALA A 261 15.92 4.73 -1.47
N LEU A 262 16.62 4.08 -2.40
CA LEU A 262 16.56 4.43 -3.84
C LEU A 262 15.14 4.31 -4.40
N GLY A 263 14.39 3.31 -3.94
CA GLY A 263 12.98 3.13 -4.29
C GLY A 263 12.10 4.28 -3.81
N GLY A 264 12.37 4.83 -2.62
CA GLY A 264 11.69 6.01 -2.08
C GLY A 264 12.08 7.29 -2.82
N ILE A 265 13.37 7.50 -3.07
CA ILE A 265 13.89 8.63 -3.83
C ILE A 265 13.22 8.71 -5.21
N ALA A 266 13.10 7.59 -5.91
CA ALA A 266 12.44 7.51 -7.22
C ALA A 266 10.94 7.87 -7.20
N ARG A 267 10.29 7.88 -6.03
CA ARG A 267 8.86 8.22 -5.87
C ARG A 267 8.62 9.67 -5.49
N SER A 268 9.67 10.42 -5.13
CA SER A 268 9.54 11.80 -4.67
C SER A 268 8.86 12.70 -5.69
N ASP A 269 8.03 13.61 -5.20
CA ASP A 269 7.41 14.68 -6.00
C ASP A 269 8.44 15.76 -6.40
N ASN A 270 9.60 15.83 -5.72
CA ASN A 270 10.76 16.54 -6.23
C ASN A 270 11.50 15.70 -7.29
N ARG A 271 10.87 15.58 -8.46
CA ARG A 271 11.36 14.75 -9.57
C ARG A 271 12.75 15.14 -10.06
N ASP A 272 13.04 16.44 -10.10
CA ASP A 272 14.32 16.94 -10.59
C ASP A 272 15.47 16.61 -9.63
N GLY A 273 15.26 16.83 -8.32
CA GLY A 273 16.21 16.45 -7.29
C GLY A 273 16.43 14.95 -7.24
N ALA A 274 15.35 14.17 -7.26
CA ALA A 274 15.40 12.71 -7.29
C ALA A 274 16.15 12.19 -8.52
N ALA A 275 15.89 12.71 -9.71
CA ALA A 275 16.62 12.33 -10.92
C ALA A 275 18.12 12.66 -10.81
N THR A 276 18.45 13.85 -10.33
CA THR A 276 19.84 14.28 -10.11
C THR A 276 20.57 13.33 -9.16
N TYR A 277 19.94 12.95 -8.04
CA TYR A 277 20.52 12.03 -7.09
C TYR A 277 20.70 10.62 -7.67
N LEU A 278 19.68 10.08 -8.34
CA LEU A 278 19.76 8.74 -8.92
C LEU A 278 20.79 8.66 -10.06
N ILE A 279 20.99 9.72 -10.83
CA ILE A 279 22.09 9.80 -11.82
C ILE A 279 23.43 9.68 -11.12
N ARG A 280 23.66 10.46 -10.04
CA ARG A 280 24.88 10.38 -9.25
C ARG A 280 25.14 8.96 -8.74
N VAL A 281 24.11 8.29 -8.23
CA VAL A 281 24.22 6.89 -7.76
C VAL A 281 24.54 5.94 -8.92
N ALA A 282 23.87 6.08 -10.07
CA ALA A 282 24.12 5.25 -11.25
C ALA A 282 25.56 5.39 -11.78
N GLU A 283 26.18 6.56 -11.63
CA GLU A 283 27.54 6.86 -12.10
C GLU A 283 28.63 6.47 -11.08
N ASN A 284 28.40 6.67 -9.79
CA ASN A 284 29.47 6.66 -8.77
C ASN A 284 29.38 5.53 -7.75
N GLU A 285 28.24 4.84 -7.62
CA GLU A 285 28.10 3.74 -6.67
C GLU A 285 28.97 2.54 -7.07
N ARG A 286 29.62 1.89 -6.10
CA ARG A 286 30.51 0.75 -6.34
C ARG A 286 29.73 -0.53 -6.58
N ASP A 287 28.60 -0.68 -5.89
CA ASP A 287 27.75 -1.84 -6.03
C ASP A 287 26.89 -1.76 -7.31
N ILE A 288 27.16 -2.64 -8.26
CA ILE A 288 26.44 -2.70 -9.54
C ILE A 288 24.92 -2.91 -9.37
N GLU A 289 24.48 -3.62 -8.33
CA GLU A 289 23.04 -3.84 -8.10
C GLU A 289 22.35 -2.57 -7.58
N LEU A 290 23.07 -1.69 -6.88
CA LEU A 290 22.57 -0.38 -6.49
C LEU A 290 22.57 0.59 -7.69
N ARG A 291 23.58 0.56 -8.56
CA ARG A 291 23.55 1.29 -9.84
C ARG A 291 22.34 0.88 -10.69
N LYS A 292 22.10 -0.44 -10.83
CA LYS A 292 20.91 -0.98 -11.51
C LYS A 292 19.61 -0.50 -10.87
N SER A 293 19.56 -0.46 -9.53
CA SER A 293 18.40 0.03 -8.79
C SER A 293 18.14 1.52 -9.05
N ALA A 294 19.20 2.33 -9.14
CA ALA A 294 19.09 3.75 -9.48
C ALA A 294 18.62 3.97 -10.92
N ILE A 295 19.17 3.24 -11.89
CA ILE A 295 18.72 3.24 -13.30
C ILE A 295 17.25 2.80 -13.40
N ALA A 296 16.84 1.77 -12.65
CA ALA A 296 15.44 1.36 -12.58
C ALA A 296 14.54 2.44 -11.97
N GLY A 297 15.06 3.22 -11.01
CA GLY A 297 14.39 4.38 -10.43
C GLY A 297 14.18 5.50 -11.44
N LEU A 298 15.20 5.84 -12.24
CA LEU A 298 15.12 6.83 -13.32
C LEU A 298 14.02 6.50 -14.35
N GLY A 299 13.78 5.22 -14.62
CA GLY A 299 12.68 4.77 -15.48
C GLY A 299 11.28 5.12 -14.96
N ARG A 300 11.12 5.41 -13.65
CA ARG A 300 9.85 5.81 -13.02
C ARG A 300 9.68 7.33 -12.90
N ILE A 301 10.75 8.08 -13.09
CA ILE A 301 10.72 9.56 -13.02
C ILE A 301 10.44 10.08 -14.42
N ALA A 302 9.38 10.86 -14.61
CA ALA A 302 9.10 11.50 -15.90
C ALA A 302 10.03 12.71 -16.13
N GLY A 303 10.34 13.00 -17.40
CA GLY A 303 11.10 14.20 -17.83
C GLY A 303 12.46 13.91 -18.45
N ASP A 304 12.97 14.89 -19.20
CA ASP A 304 14.12 14.76 -20.10
C ASP A 304 15.43 14.42 -19.39
N LYS A 305 15.65 14.94 -18.17
CA LYS A 305 16.86 14.63 -17.38
C LYS A 305 17.03 13.14 -17.17
N SER A 306 15.96 12.48 -16.74
CA SER A 306 15.95 11.02 -16.53
C SER A 306 16.06 10.24 -17.83
N LEU A 307 15.37 10.67 -18.90
CA LEU A 307 15.44 10.01 -20.21
C LEU A 307 16.84 10.12 -20.83
N GLY A 308 17.45 11.29 -20.74
CA GLY A 308 18.81 11.56 -21.20
C GLY A 308 19.83 10.69 -20.49
N ALA A 309 19.73 10.57 -19.16
CA ALA A 309 20.61 9.70 -18.37
C ALA A 309 20.45 8.21 -18.74
N LEU A 310 19.20 7.75 -18.93
CA LEU A 310 18.94 6.38 -19.38
C LEU A 310 19.50 6.12 -20.78
N THR A 311 19.34 7.07 -21.70
CA THR A 311 19.86 6.97 -23.08
C THR A 311 21.39 6.97 -23.09
N SER A 312 22.02 7.84 -22.30
CA SER A 312 23.48 7.86 -22.12
C SER A 312 24.00 6.53 -21.56
N THR A 313 23.34 6.00 -20.52
CA THR A 313 23.69 4.69 -19.93
C THR A 313 23.57 3.57 -20.97
N LEU A 314 22.51 3.58 -21.77
CA LEU A 314 22.31 2.61 -22.85
C LEU A 314 23.41 2.69 -23.90
N ASP A 315 23.71 3.90 -24.38
CA ASP A 315 24.60 4.09 -25.53
C ASP A 315 26.09 4.01 -25.16
N SER A 316 26.46 4.33 -23.90
CA SER A 316 27.86 4.58 -23.50
C SER A 316 28.36 3.83 -22.26
N SER A 317 27.50 3.14 -21.48
CA SER A 317 28.01 2.41 -20.31
C SER A 317 28.94 1.26 -20.74
N PRO A 318 30.10 1.08 -20.09
CA PRO A 318 30.98 -0.07 -20.35
C PRO A 318 30.39 -1.38 -19.81
N GLU A 319 29.45 -1.31 -18.87
CA GLU A 319 28.84 -2.48 -18.25
C GLU A 319 27.56 -2.90 -18.98
N LEU A 320 27.63 -4.05 -19.67
CA LEU A 320 26.49 -4.60 -20.41
C LEU A 320 25.22 -4.74 -19.56
N GLU A 321 25.33 -5.10 -18.28
CA GLU A 321 24.18 -5.23 -17.38
C GLU A 321 23.46 -3.89 -17.13
N LEU A 322 24.19 -2.76 -17.15
CA LEU A 322 23.59 -1.44 -17.01
C LEU A 322 22.91 -0.98 -18.29
N GLN A 323 23.49 -1.28 -19.46
CA GLN A 323 22.83 -1.05 -20.75
C GLN A 323 21.50 -1.80 -20.82
N LYS A 324 21.49 -3.10 -20.45
CA LYS A 324 20.27 -3.92 -20.37
C LYS A 324 19.24 -3.32 -19.41
N GLN A 325 19.68 -2.87 -18.23
CA GLN A 325 18.81 -2.24 -17.25
C GLN A 325 18.23 -0.91 -17.75
N ALA A 326 19.02 -0.12 -18.49
CA ALA A 326 18.57 1.12 -19.11
C ALA A 326 17.48 0.87 -20.17
N VAL A 327 17.63 -0.14 -21.05
CA VAL A 327 16.56 -0.52 -22.00
C VAL A 327 15.26 -0.86 -21.28
N ARG A 328 15.33 -1.67 -20.22
CA ARG A 328 14.13 -2.04 -19.42
C ARG A 328 13.50 -0.82 -18.75
N ALA A 329 14.32 0.11 -18.25
CA ALA A 329 13.84 1.35 -17.65
C ALA A 329 13.18 2.27 -18.69
N ILE A 330 13.77 2.42 -19.88
CA ILE A 330 13.20 3.17 -21.01
C ILE A 330 11.86 2.57 -21.42
N GLY A 331 11.76 1.24 -21.55
CA GLY A 331 10.50 0.60 -21.95
C GLY A 331 9.36 0.69 -20.94
N ARG A 332 9.61 1.18 -19.71
CA ARG A 332 8.56 1.48 -18.70
C ARG A 332 8.07 2.93 -18.75
N ARG A 333 8.65 3.77 -19.60
CA ARG A 333 8.30 5.18 -19.77
C ARG A 333 7.09 5.33 -20.69
N PRO A 334 6.49 6.54 -20.79
CA PRO A 334 5.46 6.83 -21.78
C PRO A 334 5.88 6.40 -23.19
N LYS A 335 4.93 5.83 -23.94
CA LYS A 335 5.20 5.19 -25.24
C LYS A 335 5.88 6.11 -26.24
N ASP A 336 5.53 7.40 -26.26
CA ASP A 336 6.10 8.38 -27.19
C ASP A 336 7.58 8.68 -26.95
N GLU A 337 8.05 8.51 -25.71
CA GLU A 337 9.46 8.61 -25.38
C GLU A 337 10.18 7.28 -25.64
N ALA A 338 9.57 6.17 -25.20
CA ALA A 338 10.21 4.87 -25.17
C ALA A 338 10.40 4.26 -26.57
N ILE A 339 9.37 4.29 -27.40
CA ILE A 339 9.31 3.50 -28.63
C ILE A 339 10.34 3.93 -29.68
N PRO A 340 10.54 5.24 -29.97
CA PRO A 340 11.57 5.65 -30.91
C PRO A 340 12.97 5.16 -30.50
N ILE A 341 13.29 5.23 -29.21
CA ILE A 341 14.58 4.77 -28.68
C ILE A 341 14.69 3.26 -28.78
N LEU A 342 13.66 2.51 -28.38
CA LEU A 342 13.66 1.05 -28.46
C LEU A 342 13.80 0.53 -29.90
N ILE A 343 13.17 1.17 -30.89
CA ILE A 343 13.33 0.82 -32.32
C ILE A 343 14.77 1.07 -32.76
N ARG A 344 15.34 2.24 -32.44
CA ARG A 344 16.75 2.57 -32.73
C ARG A 344 17.69 1.53 -32.12
N THR A 345 17.47 1.18 -30.87
CA THR A 345 18.26 0.18 -30.14
C THR A 345 18.13 -1.20 -30.77
N ALA A 346 16.91 -1.64 -31.09
CA ALA A 346 16.66 -2.93 -31.73
C ALA A 346 17.32 -3.07 -33.11
N ARG A 347 17.45 -1.97 -33.86
CA ARG A 347 18.11 -1.95 -35.18
C ARG A 347 19.63 -1.90 -35.07
N ASN A 348 20.16 -1.01 -34.23
CA ASN A 348 21.52 -0.51 -34.40
C ASN A 348 22.45 -0.82 -33.21
N HIS A 349 21.93 -1.24 -32.06
CA HIS A 349 22.78 -1.41 -30.87
C HIS A 349 23.80 -2.54 -31.11
N PRO A 350 25.10 -2.36 -30.79
CA PRO A 350 26.14 -3.35 -31.10
C PRO A 350 25.94 -4.69 -30.38
N SER A 351 25.51 -4.65 -29.11
CA SER A 351 25.22 -5.86 -28.33
C SER A 351 23.90 -6.52 -28.75
N VAL A 352 23.98 -7.78 -29.18
CA VAL A 352 22.82 -8.63 -29.52
C VAL A 352 21.86 -8.76 -28.35
N GLU A 353 22.37 -8.88 -27.12
CA GLU A 353 21.55 -9.06 -25.92
C GLU A 353 20.71 -7.82 -25.63
N VAL A 354 21.27 -6.63 -25.84
CA VAL A 354 20.56 -5.36 -25.69
C VAL A 354 19.49 -5.21 -26.78
N ARG A 355 19.80 -5.59 -28.04
CA ARG A 355 18.80 -5.62 -29.12
C ARG A 355 17.64 -6.55 -28.79
N LYS A 356 17.92 -7.75 -28.26
CA LYS A 356 16.89 -8.72 -27.84
C LYS A 356 15.96 -8.15 -26.78
N ILE A 357 16.49 -7.47 -25.76
CA ILE A 357 15.65 -6.82 -24.74
C ILE A 357 14.81 -5.70 -25.37
N ALA A 358 15.37 -4.88 -26.27
CA ALA A 358 14.61 -3.83 -26.93
C ALA A 358 13.44 -4.39 -27.76
N VAL A 359 13.68 -5.49 -28.50
CA VAL A 359 12.63 -6.24 -29.21
C VAL A 359 11.57 -6.78 -28.26
N GLN A 360 11.98 -7.38 -27.13
CA GLN A 360 11.04 -7.86 -26.10
C GLN A 360 10.17 -6.73 -25.54
N MET A 361 10.78 -5.59 -25.20
CA MET A 361 10.05 -4.42 -24.70
C MET A 361 9.06 -3.90 -25.75
N LEU A 362 9.46 -3.79 -27.02
CA LEU A 362 8.57 -3.39 -28.12
C LEU A 362 7.38 -4.34 -28.28
N GLY A 363 7.62 -5.66 -28.17
CA GLY A 363 6.58 -6.68 -28.25
C GLY A 363 5.50 -6.56 -27.18
N GLN A 364 5.81 -5.96 -26.02
CA GLN A 364 4.86 -5.73 -24.93
C GLN A 364 4.03 -4.45 -25.11
N THR A 365 4.34 -3.59 -26.08
CA THR A 365 3.69 -2.28 -26.20
C THR A 365 2.35 -2.28 -26.92
N GLY A 366 2.15 -3.21 -27.88
CA GLY A 366 1.02 -3.19 -28.82
C GLY A 366 0.93 -1.93 -29.69
N ASP A 367 1.98 -1.11 -29.76
CA ASP A 367 1.97 0.17 -30.47
C ASP A 367 2.19 -0.03 -31.98
N GLU A 368 1.48 0.74 -32.81
CA GLU A 368 1.54 0.61 -34.27
C GLU A 368 2.96 0.81 -34.83
N ARG A 369 3.77 1.67 -34.22
CA ARG A 369 5.17 1.87 -34.62
C ARG A 369 6.00 0.60 -34.37
N ALA A 370 5.75 -0.08 -33.25
CA ALA A 370 6.40 -1.36 -32.95
C ALA A 370 5.93 -2.46 -33.91
N ILE A 371 4.63 -2.51 -34.23
CA ILE A 371 4.07 -3.45 -35.22
C ILE A 371 4.70 -3.22 -36.59
N SER A 372 4.80 -1.97 -37.05
CA SER A 372 5.45 -1.62 -38.32
C SER A 372 6.91 -2.05 -38.34
N PHE A 373 7.63 -1.83 -37.23
CA PHE A 373 9.01 -2.30 -37.09
C PHE A 373 9.11 -3.84 -37.21
N PHE A 374 8.23 -4.60 -36.56
CA PHE A 374 8.23 -6.07 -36.69
C PHE A 374 7.89 -6.56 -38.09
N ARG A 375 6.94 -5.91 -38.79
CA ARG A 375 6.62 -6.25 -40.19
C ARG A 375 7.84 -6.08 -41.09
N GLU A 376 8.59 -4.99 -40.94
CA GLU A 376 9.83 -4.78 -41.71
C GLU A 376 10.90 -5.82 -41.35
N LEU A 377 11.04 -6.14 -40.07
CA LEU A 377 12.06 -7.07 -39.59
C LEU A 377 11.82 -8.51 -40.07
N LEU A 378 10.55 -8.94 -40.16
CA LEU A 378 10.15 -10.30 -40.56
C LEU A 378 9.99 -10.46 -42.08
N ALA A 379 9.96 -9.37 -42.83
CA ALA A 379 9.92 -9.38 -44.30
C ALA A 379 11.30 -9.60 -44.95
N LYS A 380 12.36 -9.64 -44.14
CA LYS A 380 13.74 -9.96 -44.52
C LYS A 380 14.08 -11.36 -44.05
#